data_AF-A0A3P7N0W7-F1
#
_entry.id   AF-A0A3P7N0W7-F1
#
_cell.length_a   1.000
_cell.length_b   1.000
_cell.length_c   1.000
_cell.angle_alpha   90.00
_cell.angle_beta   90.00
_cell.angle_gamma   90.00
#
_symmetry.space_group_name_H-M   'P 1'
#
loop_
_entity.id
_entity.type
_entity.pdbx_description
1 polymer ?
#
loop_
_entity_poly.entity_id
_entity_poly.type
_entity_poly.pdbx_seq_one_letter_code
_entity_poly.pdbx_strand_id
1 'polypeptide(L)'
;MATLDFVLQHLREVVAHQTSNRMSPRSLALCLTPSLFGTTENAETNSRVLELLIEHWPWLSSGLHRADSQLVSAEGLGHTFSEACRYAYQYLRQDFVRSLYRPLCPERLATCKM
;
A
#
# COMPACT_ATOMS: atom_id res chain seq x y z
N MET A 1 -1.23 10.03 -11.47
CA MET A 1 -0.42 10.00 -10.23
C MET A 1 -0.49 11.30 -9.42
N ALA A 2 -0.51 12.49 -10.04
CA ALA A 2 -0.48 13.78 -9.34
C ALA A 2 -1.47 13.94 -8.17
N THR A 3 -2.72 13.51 -8.32
CA THR A 3 -3.73 13.62 -7.23
C THR A 3 -3.39 12.74 -6.04
N LEU A 4 -2.96 11.50 -6.27
CA LEU A 4 -2.62 10.58 -5.20
C LEU A 4 -1.34 11.03 -4.48
N ASP A 5 -0.33 11.48 -5.24
CA ASP A 5 0.88 12.10 -4.70
C ASP A 5 0.55 13.27 -3.79
N PHE A 6 -0.28 14.19 -4.28
CA PHE A 6 -0.69 15.37 -3.52
C PHE A 6 -1.42 14.98 -2.22
N VAL A 7 -2.42 14.09 -2.31
CA VAL A 7 -3.20 13.66 -1.13
C VAL A 7 -2.30 12.99 -0.10
N LEU A 8 -1.45 12.03 -0.50
CA LEU A 8 -0.62 11.30 0.44
C LEU A 8 0.50 12.16 1.03
N GLN A 9 1.05 13.10 0.25
CA GLN A 9 1.99 14.07 0.79
C GLN A 9 1.32 14.99 1.81
N HIS A 10 0.12 15.48 1.53
CA HIS A 10 -0.64 16.29 2.48
C HIS A 10 -0.98 15.53 3.77
N LEU A 11 -1.46 14.28 3.66
CA LEU A 11 -1.76 13.47 4.84
C LEU A 11 -0.53 13.19 5.71
N ARG A 12 0.65 13.06 5.09
CA ARG A 12 1.92 12.94 5.83
C ARG A 12 2.27 14.20 6.60
N GLU A 13 2.02 15.38 6.04
CA GLU A 13 2.20 16.64 6.76
C GLU A 13 1.25 16.72 7.96
N VAL A 14 0.01 16.25 7.83
CA VAL A 14 -0.94 16.15 8.95
C VAL A 14 -0.40 15.21 10.04
N VAL A 15 0.12 14.03 9.66
CA VAL A 15 0.74 13.09 10.61
C VAL A 15 1.98 13.68 11.28
N ALA A 16 2.79 14.48 10.58
CA ALA A 16 3.97 15.13 11.17
C ALA A 16 3.60 16.05 12.35
N HIS A 17 2.35 16.54 12.39
CA HIS A 17 1.80 17.36 13.47
C HIS A 17 1.00 16.55 14.51
N GLN A 18 1.15 15.22 14.56
CA GLN A 18 0.42 14.32 15.46
C GLN A 18 0.50 14.71 16.95
N THR A 19 1.60 15.32 17.39
CA THR A 19 1.76 15.81 18.77
C THR A 19 0.74 16.89 19.14
N SER A 20 0.28 17.67 18.14
CA SER A 20 -0.70 18.75 18.29
C SER A 20 -2.11 18.30 17.94
N ASN A 21 -2.30 17.62 16.80
CA ASN A 21 -3.64 17.26 16.30
C ASN A 21 -4.12 15.87 16.74
N ARG A 22 -3.27 15.05 17.38
CA ARG A 22 -3.57 13.68 17.82
C ARG A 22 -3.97 12.70 16.71
N MET A 23 -3.75 13.05 15.45
CA MET A 23 -4.09 12.21 14.30
C MET A 23 -2.91 11.32 13.93
N SER A 24 -3.05 10.03 14.25
CA SER A 24 -2.11 8.99 13.78
C SER A 24 -2.41 8.61 12.32
N PRO A 25 -1.45 7.98 11.61
CA PRO A 25 -1.70 7.41 10.29
C PRO A 25 -2.93 6.48 10.28
N ARG A 26 -3.06 5.62 11.30
CA ARG A 26 -4.21 4.72 11.46
C ARG A 26 -5.52 5.48 11.61
N SER A 27 -5.53 6.54 12.43
CA SER A 27 -6.73 7.36 12.65
C SER A 27 -7.18 8.02 11.34
N LEU A 28 -6.25 8.61 10.58
CA LEU A 28 -6.55 9.19 9.27
C LEU A 28 -7.05 8.14 8.29
N ALA A 29 -6.40 6.97 8.25
CA ALA A 29 -6.77 5.90 7.35
C ALA A 29 -8.20 5.40 7.61
N LEU A 30 -8.58 5.18 8.86
CA LEU A 30 -9.94 4.78 9.23
C LEU A 30 -10.99 5.83 8.82
N CYS A 31 -10.69 7.11 9.02
CA CYS A 31 -11.62 8.20 8.68
C CYS A 31 -11.78 8.41 7.16
N LEU A 32 -10.71 8.25 6.39
CA LEU A 32 -10.68 8.64 4.98
C LEU A 32 -10.93 7.48 4.02
N THR A 33 -10.77 6.22 4.48
CA THR A 33 -10.99 5.03 3.64
C THR A 33 -12.34 5.02 2.92
N PRO A 34 -13.49 5.30 3.58
CA PRO A 34 -14.78 5.31 2.89
C PRO A 34 -14.84 6.32 1.73
N SER A 35 -14.19 7.48 1.90
CA SER A 35 -14.19 8.55 0.89
C SER A 35 -13.23 8.28 -0.26
N LEU A 36 -12.07 7.67 0.02
CA LEU A 36 -11.04 7.42 -0.98
C LEU A 36 -11.28 6.14 -1.79
N PHE A 37 -11.87 5.12 -1.18
CA PHE A 37 -12.16 3.84 -1.84
C PHE A 37 -13.60 3.74 -2.34
N GLY A 38 -14.51 4.60 -1.89
CA GLY A 38 -15.90 4.62 -2.34
C GLY A 38 -16.70 3.38 -1.95
N THR A 39 -16.19 2.56 -1.01
CA THR A 39 -16.82 1.32 -0.57
C THR A 39 -16.50 1.05 0.91
N THR A 40 -17.41 0.35 1.58
CA THR A 40 -17.21 -0.21 2.92
C THR A 40 -16.81 -1.68 2.89
N GLU A 41 -16.82 -2.31 1.71
CA GLU A 41 -16.29 -3.66 1.54
C GLU A 41 -14.80 -3.68 1.83
N ASN A 42 -14.34 -4.71 2.56
CA ASN A 42 -12.94 -4.84 2.97
C ASN A 42 -12.39 -3.59 3.69
N ALA A 43 -13.23 -2.83 4.42
CA ALA A 43 -12.84 -1.59 5.08
C ALA A 43 -11.57 -1.71 5.92
N GLU A 44 -11.38 -2.83 6.62
CA GLU A 44 -10.17 -3.10 7.41
C GLU A 44 -8.92 -3.19 6.52
N THR A 45 -9.01 -3.94 5.41
CA THR A 45 -7.92 -4.07 4.44
C THR A 45 -7.62 -2.74 3.76
N ASN A 46 -8.65 -2.01 3.31
CA ASN A 46 -8.48 -0.72 2.64
C ASN A 46 -7.90 0.34 3.58
N SER A 47 -8.34 0.35 4.84
CA SER A 47 -7.76 1.21 5.88
C SER A 47 -6.31 0.86 6.14
N ARG A 48 -5.95 -0.43 6.12
CA ARG A 48 -4.57 -0.85 6.28
C ARG A 48 -3.70 -0.47 5.08
N VAL A 49 -4.21 -0.59 3.85
CA VAL A 49 -3.54 -0.12 2.64
C VAL A 49 -3.27 1.38 2.75
N LEU A 50 -4.29 2.18 3.11
CA LEU A 50 -4.16 3.63 3.20
C LEU A 50 -3.17 4.06 4.29
N GLU A 51 -3.19 3.39 5.45
CA GLU A 51 -2.22 3.62 6.53
C GLU A 51 -0.77 3.45 6.03
N LEU A 52 -0.49 2.38 5.29
CA LEU A 52 0.85 2.13 4.73
C LEU A 52 1.23 3.10 3.64
N LEU A 53 0.27 3.46 2.78
CA LEU A 53 0.47 4.51 1.78
C LEU A 53 0.90 5.81 2.47
N ILE A 54 0.22 6.21 3.55
CA ILE A 54 0.61 7.41 4.33
C ILE A 54 1.99 7.24 4.94
N GLU A 55 2.28 6.13 5.63
CA GLU A 55 3.54 5.93 6.35
C GLU A 55 4.77 5.82 5.42
N HIS A 56 4.60 5.29 4.22
CA HIS A 56 5.72 4.92 3.33
C HIS A 56 5.67 5.55 1.95
N TRP A 57 4.82 6.56 1.74
CA TRP A 57 4.65 7.22 0.45
C TRP A 57 5.94 7.60 -0.28
N PRO A 58 6.96 8.24 0.36
CA PRO A 58 8.14 8.69 -0.38
C PRO A 58 8.92 7.54 -1.05
N TRP A 59 8.93 6.38 -0.40
CA TRP A 59 9.56 5.19 -0.97
C TRP A 59 8.66 4.55 -2.04
N LEU A 60 7.36 4.41 -1.77
CA LEU A 60 6.41 3.82 -2.71
C LEU A 60 6.28 4.64 -4.00
N SER A 61 6.16 5.97 -3.89
CA SER A 61 6.05 6.87 -5.03
C SER A 61 7.32 6.86 -5.88
N SER A 62 8.51 6.75 -5.26
CA SER A 62 9.76 6.60 -6.01
C SER A 62 9.78 5.34 -6.89
N GLY A 63 9.23 4.24 -6.39
CA GLY A 63 9.06 3.00 -7.15
C GLY A 63 8.03 3.14 -8.27
N LEU A 64 6.92 3.83 -8.02
CA LEU A 64 5.87 4.09 -9.01
C LEU A 64 6.34 5.00 -10.15
N HIS A 65 7.02 6.11 -9.83
CA HIS A 65 7.60 7.02 -10.84
C HIS A 65 8.64 6.31 -11.70
N ARG A 66 9.44 5.42 -11.10
CA ARG A 66 10.39 4.58 -11.83
C ARG A 66 9.70 3.55 -12.72
N ALA A 67 8.60 2.96 -12.27
CA ALA A 67 7.79 2.02 -13.05
C ALA A 67 7.07 2.70 -14.23
N ASP A 68 6.51 3.91 -14.03
CA ASP A 68 5.95 4.71 -15.12
C ASP A 68 7.02 5.05 -16.18
N SER A 69 8.25 5.30 -15.74
CA SER A 69 9.40 5.52 -16.63
C SER A 69 9.90 4.23 -17.30
N GLN A 70 9.72 3.07 -16.65
CA GLN A 70 10.14 1.74 -17.11
C GLN A 70 9.05 0.93 -17.82
N LEU A 71 7.81 1.39 -17.92
CA LEU A 71 6.81 0.79 -18.82
C LEU A 71 7.23 0.86 -20.30
N VAL A 72 8.34 1.53 -20.61
CA VAL A 72 9.06 1.51 -21.90
C VAL A 72 10.09 0.35 -22.00
N SER A 73 10.45 -0.33 -20.90
CA SER A 73 11.41 -1.45 -20.86
C SER A 73 11.09 -2.45 -19.73
N ALA A 74 10.49 -3.59 -20.09
CA ALA A 74 9.81 -4.57 -19.22
C ALA A 74 10.64 -5.30 -18.14
N GLU A 75 11.94 -5.03 -17.99
CA GLU A 75 12.83 -5.79 -17.08
C GLU A 75 12.86 -5.26 -15.63
N GLY A 76 12.41 -4.04 -15.36
CA GLY A 76 12.54 -3.41 -14.03
C GLY A 76 11.42 -3.70 -13.01
N LEU A 77 10.26 -4.16 -13.49
CA LEU A 77 9.04 -4.32 -12.67
C LEU A 77 9.14 -5.46 -11.64
N GLY A 78 9.91 -6.51 -11.91
CA GLY A 78 10.07 -7.64 -10.99
C GLY A 78 10.79 -7.27 -9.69
N HIS A 79 11.74 -6.33 -9.76
CA HIS A 79 12.55 -5.93 -8.61
C HIS A 79 11.77 -5.03 -7.64
N THR A 80 10.96 -4.11 -8.17
CA THR A 80 10.10 -3.20 -7.39
C THR A 80 8.92 -3.94 -6.75
N PHE A 81 8.33 -4.92 -7.46
CA PHE A 81 7.29 -5.77 -6.89
C PHE A 81 7.83 -6.64 -5.74
N SER A 82 8.99 -7.30 -5.93
CA SER A 82 9.62 -8.10 -4.87
C SER A 82 9.95 -7.26 -3.63
N GLU A 83 10.42 -6.01 -3.81
CA GLU A 83 10.67 -5.10 -2.68
C GLU A 83 9.38 -4.65 -1.99
N ALA A 84 8.32 -4.33 -2.75
CA ALA A 84 6.99 -4.03 -2.22
C ALA A 84 6.42 -5.21 -1.40
N CYS A 85 6.58 -6.43 -1.89
CA CYS A 85 6.13 -7.64 -1.20
C CYS A 85 6.98 -7.94 0.05
N ARG A 86 8.30 -7.70 0.01
CA ARG A 86 9.16 -7.83 1.20
C ARG A 86 8.82 -6.78 2.25
N TYR A 87 8.57 -5.55 1.83
CA TYR A 87 8.14 -4.46 2.70
C TYR A 87 6.78 -4.77 3.33
N ALA A 88 5.82 -5.23 2.53
CA ALA A 88 4.54 -5.72 3.02
C ALA A 88 4.73 -6.87 4.01
N TYR A 89 5.61 -7.83 3.76
CA TYR A 89 5.89 -8.93 4.68
C TYR A 89 6.52 -8.48 6.01
N GLN A 90 7.36 -7.44 5.99
CA GLN A 90 8.00 -6.89 7.19
C GLN A 90 7.05 -6.06 8.05
N TYR A 91 6.15 -5.28 7.44
CA TYR A 91 5.27 -4.33 8.13
C TYR A 91 3.83 -4.83 8.32
N LEU A 92 3.39 -5.75 7.47
CA LEU A 92 2.11 -6.43 7.58
C LEU A 92 2.37 -7.90 7.87
N ARG A 93 2.08 -8.32 9.11
CA ARG A 93 2.04 -9.74 9.48
C ARG A 93 1.31 -10.58 8.41
N GLN A 94 1.77 -11.83 8.27
CA GLN A 94 1.52 -12.78 7.18
C GLN A 94 0.09 -12.85 6.58
N ASP A 95 -0.95 -12.50 7.33
CA ASP A 95 -2.34 -12.58 6.89
C ASP A 95 -2.70 -11.59 5.77
N PHE A 96 -2.11 -10.40 5.77
CA PHE A 96 -2.40 -9.39 4.74
C PHE A 96 -1.71 -9.70 3.41
N VAL A 97 -0.45 -10.16 3.45
CA VAL A 97 0.27 -10.60 2.24
C VAL A 97 -0.47 -11.76 1.57
N ARG A 98 -0.95 -12.75 2.35
CA ARG A 98 -1.81 -13.82 1.82
C ARG A 98 -3.09 -13.30 1.15
N SER A 99 -3.67 -12.23 1.66
CA SER A 99 -4.86 -11.60 1.07
C SER A 99 -4.55 -10.91 -0.27
N LEU A 100 -3.42 -10.19 -0.37
CA LEU A 100 -2.99 -9.48 -1.59
C LEU A 100 -2.62 -10.41 -2.76
N TYR A 101 -2.08 -11.60 -2.46
CA TYR A 101 -1.73 -12.58 -3.49
C TYR A 101 -2.91 -13.45 -3.96
N ARG A 102 -4.05 -13.41 -3.25
CA ARG A 102 -5.22 -14.23 -3.55
C ARG A 102 -5.87 -14.02 -4.93
N PRO A 103 -5.87 -12.82 -5.55
CA PRO A 103 -6.44 -12.64 -6.89
C PRO A 103 -5.47 -12.99 -8.04
N LEU A 104 -4.20 -13.34 -7.76
CA LEU A 104 -3.19 -13.67 -8.77
C LEU A 104 -2.98 -15.17 -9.00
N CYS A 105 -3.71 -16.04 -8.28
CA CYS A 105 -3.70 -17.48 -8.53
C CYS A 105 -4.91 -17.90 -9.38
N PRO A 106 -4.76 -18.12 -10.71
CA PRO A 106 -5.68 -18.96 -11.43
C PRO A 106 -5.45 -20.42 -10.95
N GLU A 107 -6.50 -20.99 -10.38
CA GLU A 107 -6.76 -22.41 -10.14
C GLU A 107 -5.59 -23.43 -9.99
N ARG A 108 -5.55 -24.03 -8.80
CA ARG A 108 -5.28 -25.46 -8.48
C ARG A 108 -3.84 -26.03 -8.58
N LEU A 109 -3.60 -26.92 -7.60
CA LEU A 109 -2.56 -27.97 -7.49
C LEU A 109 -1.15 -27.47 -7.11
N ALA A 110 -0.38 -28.09 -6.23
CA ALA A 110 -0.56 -29.20 -5.29
C ALA A 110 0.64 -29.14 -4.33
N THR A 111 0.43 -29.53 -3.06
CA THR A 111 1.45 -30.12 -2.17
C THR A 111 2.81 -29.44 -2.01
N CYS A 112 3.01 -28.77 -0.87
CA CYS A 112 4.27 -28.88 -0.13
C CYS A 112 3.96 -29.27 1.32
N LYS A 113 4.19 -30.56 1.63
CA LYS A 113 4.44 -31.03 3.00
C LYS A 113 5.87 -30.64 3.39
N MET A 114 6.04 -30.54 4.72
CA MET A 114 7.23 -30.22 5.52
C MET A 114 8.60 -30.50 4.90
#